data_AF-A0A256GNW5-F1
#
_entry.id   AF-A0A256GNW5-F1
#
_cell.length_a   1.000
_cell.length_b   1.000
_cell.length_c   1.000
_cell.angle_alpha   90.00
_cell.angle_beta   90.00
_cell.angle_gamma   90.00
#
_symmetry.space_group_name_H-M   'P 1'
#
loop_
_entity.id
_entity.type
_entity.pdbx_description
1 polymer ?
#
loop_
_entity_poly.entity_id
_entity_poly.type
_entity_poly.pdbx_seq_one_letter_code
_entity_poly.pdbx_strand_id
1 'polypeptide(L)'
;MTTPIINAVWLEEFISWNFATFGPGRRTEGTIDHIRKELIEIETNPTDPKEWADIVLLALNGMARLDLSPEQIIKIIIAKQACNFIRRWPDWRSADPLKAVEHIREADTFNPFGSGPVPIAPRED
;
A
#
# COMPACT_ATOMS: atom_id res chain seq x y z
N MET A 1 16.14 10.77 -22.57
CA MET A 1 15.50 10.87 -21.24
C MET A 1 15.05 9.47 -20.86
N THR A 2 15.40 9.01 -19.66
CA THR A 2 14.93 7.73 -19.12
C THR A 2 13.48 7.87 -18.64
N THR A 3 12.66 6.87 -18.89
CA THR A 3 11.28 6.84 -18.37
C THR A 3 11.31 6.74 -16.85
N PRO A 4 10.55 7.58 -16.10
CA PRO A 4 10.46 7.45 -14.66
C PRO A 4 9.81 6.11 -14.29
N ILE A 5 10.41 5.39 -13.34
CA ILE A 5 9.93 4.10 -12.86
C ILE A 5 10.04 4.01 -11.34
N ILE A 6 9.01 3.44 -10.70
CA ILE A 6 9.11 2.97 -9.32
C ILE A 6 9.68 1.55 -9.39
N ASN A 7 10.94 1.38 -8.97
CA ASN A 7 11.65 0.11 -8.95
C ASN A 7 12.34 -0.11 -7.59
N ALA A 8 13.05 -1.23 -7.44
CA ALA A 8 13.72 -1.57 -6.19
C ALA A 8 14.76 -0.52 -5.78
N VAL A 9 15.51 0.05 -6.72
CA VAL A 9 16.52 1.10 -6.46
C VAL A 9 15.86 2.35 -5.88
N TRP A 10 14.80 2.84 -6.53
CA TRP A 10 14.05 3.99 -6.02
C TRP A 10 13.46 3.71 -4.64
N LEU A 11 12.95 2.49 -4.41
CA LEU A 11 12.35 2.13 -3.14
C LEU A 11 13.40 1.99 -2.02
N GLU A 12 14.61 1.55 -2.33
CA GLU A 12 15.74 1.52 -1.39
C GLU A 12 16.14 2.94 -0.93
N GLU A 13 16.22 3.88 -1.87
CA GLU A 13 16.46 5.30 -1.57
C GLU A 13 15.32 5.88 -0.72
N PHE A 14 14.06 5.59 -1.09
CA PHE A 14 12.88 6.00 -0.35
C PHE A 14 12.90 5.48 1.10
N ILE A 15 13.20 4.20 1.31
CA ILE A 15 13.28 3.59 2.64
C ILE A 15 14.39 4.25 3.46
N SER A 16 15.58 4.42 2.88
CA SER A 16 16.72 5.06 3.54
C SER A 16 16.38 6.48 4.00
N TRP A 17 15.80 7.29 3.12
CA TRP A 17 15.35 8.63 3.45
C TRP A 17 14.22 8.63 4.50
N ASN A 18 13.25 7.72 4.39
CA ASN A 18 12.11 7.63 5.31
C ASN A 18 12.57 7.31 6.73
N PHE A 19 13.48 6.35 6.90
CA PHE A 19 14.03 6.01 8.23
C PHE A 19 14.89 7.13 8.80
N ALA A 20 15.68 7.81 7.97
CA ALA A 20 16.48 8.97 8.41
C ALA A 20 15.58 10.15 8.86
N THR A 21 14.44 10.35 8.18
CA THR A 21 13.56 11.50 8.42
C THR A 21 12.58 11.26 9.56
N PHE A 22 11.93 10.09 9.61
CA PHE A 22 10.85 9.79 10.55
C PHE A 22 11.27 8.82 11.66
N GLY A 23 12.54 8.40 11.65
CA GLY A 23 13.12 7.50 12.62
C GLY A 23 12.73 6.02 12.43
N PRO A 24 13.37 5.12 13.20
CA PRO A 24 13.14 3.68 13.12
C PRO A 24 11.83 3.25 13.80
N GLY A 25 11.56 1.94 13.76
CA GLY A 25 10.41 1.29 14.42
C GLY A 25 9.17 1.20 13.52
N ARG A 26 8.10 0.60 14.04
CA ARG A 26 6.88 0.31 13.26
C ARG A 26 6.07 1.54 12.89
N ARG A 27 6.05 2.57 13.75
CA ARG A 27 5.37 3.87 13.56
C ARG A 27 3.94 3.76 12.99
N THR A 28 3.26 2.64 13.22
CA THR A 28 2.03 2.28 12.52
C THR A 28 0.91 3.27 12.85
N GLU A 29 0.79 3.66 14.12
CA GLU A 29 -0.19 4.65 14.57
C GLU A 29 0.05 6.01 13.91
N GLY A 30 1.31 6.44 13.80
CA GLY A 30 1.66 7.70 13.16
C GLY A 30 1.39 7.69 11.65
N THR A 31 1.74 6.61 10.96
CA THR A 31 1.42 6.45 9.53
C THR A 31 -0.09 6.44 9.29
N ILE A 32 -0.87 5.74 10.14
CA ILE A 32 -2.33 5.72 10.02
C ILE A 32 -2.94 7.10 10.32
N ASP A 33 -2.43 7.81 11.34
CA ASP A 33 -2.86 9.19 11.64
C ASP A 33 -2.65 10.10 10.43
N HIS A 34 -1.48 10.00 9.79
CA HIS A 34 -1.18 10.79 8.60
C HIS A 34 -2.10 10.42 7.43
N ILE A 35 -2.31 9.13 7.14
CA ILE A 35 -3.26 8.69 6.11
C ILE A 35 -4.65 9.29 6.34
N ARG A 36 -5.13 9.39 7.59
CA ARG A 36 -6.43 10.01 7.88
C ARG A 36 -6.46 11.51 7.58
N LYS A 37 -5.36 12.23 7.81
CA LYS A 37 -5.25 13.65 7.46
C LYS A 37 -5.30 13.84 5.95
N GLU A 38 -4.54 13.05 5.20
CA GLU A 38 -4.53 13.14 3.74
C GLU A 38 -5.89 12.79 3.11
N LEU A 39 -6.65 11.88 3.72
CA LEU A 39 -8.03 11.62 3.28
C LEU A 39 -8.95 12.84 3.44
N ILE A 40 -8.76 13.66 4.49
CA ILE A 40 -9.51 14.92 4.67
C ILE A 40 -9.09 15.96 3.61
N GLU A 41 -7.81 15.99 3.25
CA GLU A 41 -7.30 16.87 2.19
C GLU A 41 -7.88 16.47 0.81
N ILE A 42 -7.96 15.16 0.52
CA ILE A 42 -8.64 14.62 -0.66
C ILE A 42 -10.13 14.96 -0.66
N GLU A 43 -10.82 14.86 0.49
CA GLU A 43 -12.23 15.27 0.59
C GLU A 43 -12.42 16.75 0.26
N THR A 44 -11.44 17.58 0.60
CA THR A 44 -11.45 19.03 0.35
C THR A 44 -11.13 19.36 -1.11
N ASN A 45 -10.15 18.68 -1.72
CA ASN A 45 -9.74 18.89 -3.11
C ASN A 45 -9.41 17.56 -3.82
N PRO A 46 -10.43 16.78 -4.24
CA PRO A 46 -10.23 15.43 -4.75
C PRO A 46 -9.51 15.39 -6.11
N THR A 47 -9.40 16.54 -6.78
CA THR A 47 -8.74 16.70 -8.08
C THR A 47 -7.26 17.04 -7.97
N ASP A 48 -6.72 17.26 -6.76
CA ASP A 48 -5.30 17.48 -6.56
C ASP A 48 -4.56 16.13 -6.57
N PRO A 49 -3.71 15.85 -7.58
CA PRO A 49 -2.99 14.59 -7.66
C PRO A 49 -1.93 14.40 -6.56
N LYS A 50 -1.50 15.47 -5.87
CA LYS A 50 -0.53 15.37 -4.77
C LYS A 50 -1.08 14.54 -3.61
N GLU A 51 -2.31 14.80 -3.21
CA GLU A 51 -2.87 14.16 -2.01
C GLU A 51 -3.08 12.65 -2.24
N TRP A 52 -3.40 12.26 -3.49
CA TRP A 52 -3.40 10.85 -3.89
C TRP A 52 -2.00 10.22 -3.89
N ALA A 53 -0.97 10.98 -4.29
CA ALA A 53 0.41 10.51 -4.23
C ALA A 53 0.87 10.34 -2.78
N ASP A 54 0.44 11.20 -1.85
CA ASP A 54 0.74 11.06 -0.42
C ASP A 54 0.17 9.76 0.16
N ILE A 55 -1.05 9.35 -0.23
CA ILE A 55 -1.59 8.03 0.16
C ILE A 55 -0.68 6.87 -0.34
N VAL A 56 -0.15 6.96 -1.57
CA VAL A 56 0.77 5.94 -2.11
C VAL A 56 2.07 5.91 -1.32
N LEU A 57 2.67 7.07 -1.03
CA LEU A 57 3.92 7.18 -0.29
C LEU A 57 3.75 6.73 1.17
N LEU A 58 2.61 7.04 1.81
CA LEU A 58 2.31 6.60 3.18
C LEU A 58 2.04 5.09 3.26
N ALA A 59 1.42 4.50 2.23
CA ALA A 59 1.29 3.04 2.14
C ALA A 59 2.67 2.35 2.02
N LEU A 60 3.58 2.92 1.21
CA LEU A 60 4.97 2.47 1.13
C LEU A 60 5.71 2.69 2.44
N ASN A 61 5.43 3.78 3.16
CA ASN A 61 5.98 4.00 4.50
C ASN A 61 5.60 2.86 5.45
N GLY A 62 4.34 2.44 5.45
CA GLY A 62 3.89 1.31 6.27
C GLY A 62 4.63 0.02 5.91
N MET A 63 4.76 -0.28 4.61
CA MET A 63 5.45 -1.49 4.12
C MET A 63 6.96 -1.49 4.43
N ALA A 64 7.62 -0.33 4.35
CA ALA A 64 9.04 -0.17 4.67
C ALA A 64 9.40 -0.58 6.11
N ARG A 65 8.41 -0.66 7.01
CA ARG A 65 8.58 -0.95 8.43
C ARG A 65 8.23 -2.39 8.80
N LEU A 66 8.05 -3.27 7.81
CA LEU A 66 7.69 -4.69 7.99
C LEU A 66 8.88 -5.66 7.83
N ASP A 67 10.12 -5.16 7.84
CA ASP A 67 11.33 -5.97 7.63
C ASP A 67 11.32 -6.73 6.29
N LEU A 68 10.95 -5.99 5.22
CA LEU A 68 10.88 -6.49 3.86
C LEU A 68 11.91 -5.79 2.97
N SER A 69 12.54 -6.53 2.07
CA SER A 69 13.37 -5.94 1.02
C SER A 69 12.52 -5.15 0.02
N PRO A 70 13.10 -4.17 -0.70
CA PRO A 70 12.42 -3.47 -1.78
C PRO A 70 11.74 -4.41 -2.80
N GLU A 71 12.41 -5.50 -3.18
CA GLU A 71 11.88 -6.50 -4.12
C GLU A 71 10.68 -7.24 -3.53
N GLN A 72 10.71 -7.56 -2.23
CA GLN A 72 9.59 -8.23 -1.56
C GLN A 72 8.36 -7.31 -1.51
N ILE A 73 8.55 -6.01 -1.22
CA ILE A 73 7.46 -5.02 -1.24
C ILE A 73 6.84 -4.94 -2.65
N ILE A 74 7.67 -4.79 -3.68
CA ILE A 74 7.19 -4.73 -5.08
C ILE A 74 6.44 -6.02 -5.44
N LYS A 75 6.98 -7.19 -5.06
CA LYS A 75 6.34 -8.49 -5.28
C LYS A 75 4.98 -8.59 -4.60
N ILE A 76 4.84 -8.10 -3.36
CA ILE A 76 3.58 -8.07 -2.62
C ILE A 76 2.54 -7.22 -3.35
N ILE A 77 2.92 -6.03 -3.81
CA ILE A 77 2.03 -5.12 -4.53
C ILE A 77 1.53 -5.78 -5.84
N ILE A 78 2.45 -6.34 -6.63
CA ILE A 78 2.13 -7.03 -7.89
C ILE A 78 1.23 -8.24 -7.63
N ALA A 79 1.56 -9.07 -6.64
CA ALA A 79 0.76 -10.24 -6.29
C ALA A 79 -0.65 -9.83 -5.82
N LYS A 80 -0.77 -8.74 -5.05
CA LYS A 80 -2.06 -8.26 -4.56
C LYS A 80 -2.94 -7.78 -5.70
N GLN A 81 -2.36 -7.08 -6.68
CA GLN A 81 -3.05 -6.69 -7.90
C GLN A 81 -3.51 -7.91 -8.71
N ALA A 82 -2.63 -8.90 -8.89
CA ALA A 82 -2.97 -10.14 -9.60
C ALA A 82 -4.13 -10.89 -8.91
N CYS A 83 -4.14 -10.97 -7.58
CA CYS A 83 -5.27 -11.50 -6.82
C CYS A 83 -6.56 -10.69 -7.06
N ASN A 84 -6.48 -9.37 -7.14
CA ASN A 84 -7.65 -8.55 -7.41
C ASN A 84 -8.23 -8.75 -8.83
N PHE A 85 -7.38 -9.03 -9.84
CA PHE A 85 -7.83 -9.33 -11.20
C PHE A 85 -8.60 -10.65 -11.33
N ILE A 86 -8.27 -11.65 -10.52
CA ILE A 86 -8.94 -12.96 -10.57
C ILE A 86 -10.16 -13.06 -9.66
N ARG A 87 -10.35 -12.10 -8.75
CA ARG A 87 -11.52 -12.05 -7.86
C ARG A 87 -12.78 -11.78 -8.67
N ARG A 88 -13.91 -12.26 -8.15
CA ARG A 88 -15.22 -11.91 -8.66
C ARG A 88 -15.71 -10.61 -8.04
N TRP A 89 -16.09 -9.67 -8.89
CA TRP A 89 -16.62 -8.36 -8.50
C TRP A 89 -18.07 -8.21 -8.97
N PRO A 90 -18.94 -7.52 -8.22
CA PRO A 90 -20.26 -7.16 -8.72
C PRO A 90 -20.17 -6.13 -9.87
N ASP A 91 -21.23 -5.98 -10.66
CA ASP A 91 -21.30 -4.91 -11.67
C ASP A 91 -21.30 -3.55 -10.97
N TRP A 92 -20.25 -2.76 -11.18
CA TRP A 92 -20.08 -1.44 -10.56
C TRP A 92 -21.23 -0.48 -10.91
N ARG A 93 -21.93 -0.68 -12.04
CA ARG A 93 -23.09 0.14 -12.43
C ARG A 93 -24.30 -0.04 -11.52
N SER A 94 -24.33 -1.15 -10.79
CA SER A 94 -25.40 -1.47 -9.83
C SER A 94 -25.04 -1.10 -8.39
N ALA A 95 -23.79 -0.67 -8.14
CA ALA A 95 -23.32 -0.28 -6.82
C ALA A 95 -23.62 1.20 -6.53
N ASP A 96 -23.75 1.55 -5.25
CA ASP A 96 -23.80 2.95 -4.83
C ASP A 96 -22.45 3.63 -5.14
N PRO A 97 -22.42 4.66 -6.00
CA PRO A 97 -21.17 5.33 -6.38
C PRO A 97 -20.47 6.04 -5.20
N LEU A 98 -21.15 6.20 -4.06
CA LEU A 98 -20.60 6.80 -2.83
C LEU A 98 -20.12 5.75 -1.81
N LYS A 99 -20.11 4.46 -2.17
CA LYS A 99 -19.67 3.36 -1.31
C LYS A 99 -18.58 2.53 -1.98
N ALA A 100 -17.82 1.82 -1.16
CA ALA A 100 -16.82 0.88 -1.64
C ALA A 100 -17.52 -0.29 -2.38
N VAL A 101 -17.01 -0.62 -3.57
CA VAL A 101 -17.32 -1.89 -4.21
C VAL A 101 -16.39 -2.94 -3.61
N GLU A 102 -16.96 -3.93 -2.93
CA GLU A 102 -16.19 -5.07 -2.39
C GLU A 102 -16.25 -6.26 -3.37
N HIS A 103 -15.19 -7.07 -3.38
CA HIS A 103 -15.24 -8.35 -4.08
C HIS A 103 -16.18 -9.31 -3.34
N ILE A 104 -16.74 -10.28 -4.07
CA ILE A 104 -17.54 -11.34 -3.44
C ILE A 104 -16.61 -12.15 -2.53
N ARG A 105 -17.02 -12.36 -1.28
CA ARG A 105 -16.18 -13.02 -0.27
C ARG A 105 -16.07 -14.52 -0.58
N GLU A 106 -14.87 -14.91 -0.96
CA GLU A 106 -14.42 -16.29 -1.14
C GLU A 106 -13.18 -16.50 -0.24
N ALA A 107 -12.70 -17.73 -0.06
CA ALA A 107 -11.51 -17.98 0.75
C ALA A 107 -10.31 -17.18 0.20
N ASP A 108 -9.69 -16.33 1.03
CA ASP A 108 -8.57 -15.50 0.58
C ASP A 108 -7.32 -16.38 0.43
N THR A 109 -6.90 -16.59 -0.81
CA THR A 109 -5.71 -17.37 -1.16
C THR A 109 -4.48 -16.49 -1.36
N PHE A 110 -4.54 -15.20 -0.99
CA PHE A 110 -3.42 -14.27 -1.15
C PHE A 110 -2.16 -14.78 -0.42
N ASN A 111 -1.18 -15.23 -1.21
CA ASN A 111 0.16 -15.52 -0.73
C ASN A 111 1.20 -14.99 -1.74
N PRO A 112 1.82 -13.84 -1.47
CA PRO A 112 2.81 -13.24 -2.36
C PRO A 112 4.13 -14.05 -2.44
N PHE A 113 4.30 -15.05 -1.56
CA PHE A 113 5.50 -15.88 -1.49
C PHE A 113 5.25 -17.37 -1.85
N GLY A 114 4.04 -17.75 -2.26
CA GLY A 114 3.71 -19.12 -2.69
C GLY A 114 3.02 -19.95 -1.61
N SER A 115 3.73 -20.89 -0.98
CA SER A 115 3.25 -21.67 0.17
C SER A 115 4.04 -21.30 1.43
N GLY A 116 3.35 -20.98 2.53
CA GLY A 116 3.96 -20.53 3.79
C GLY A 116 3.41 -19.18 4.26
N PRO A 117 3.54 -18.82 5.55
CA PRO A 117 3.05 -17.54 6.04
C PRO A 117 3.82 -16.38 5.39
N VAL A 118 3.14 -15.25 5.14
CA VAL A 118 3.83 -13.97 4.91
C VAL A 118 4.77 -13.76 6.10
N PRO A 119 6.07 -13.42 5.88
CA PRO A 119 6.94 -12.99 6.97
C PRO A 119 6.31 -11.74 7.58
N ILE A 120 5.55 -11.94 8.65
CA ILE A 120 5.00 -10.86 9.45
C ILE A 120 5.97 -10.76 10.61
N ALA A 121 6.79 -9.70 10.63
CA ALA A 121 7.50 -9.34 11.86
C ALA A 121 6.44 -9.28 12.98
N PRO A 122 6.68 -9.93 14.15
CA PRO A 122 5.74 -9.90 15.25
C PRO A 122 5.32 -8.46 15.56
N ARG A 123 4.08 -8.29 16.05
CA ARG A 123 3.66 -6.99 16.58
C ARG A 123 4.45 -6.74 17.86
N GLU A 124 5.63 -6.15 17.69
CA GLU A 124 6.41 -5.53 18.76
C GLU A 124 6.13 -4.03 18.66
N ASP A 125 5.00 -3.62 19.23
CA ASP A 125 4.81 -2.28 19.76
C ASP A 125 5.37 -2.19 21.18
#